data_AF-A0A3B0WXL4-F1
#
_entry.id   AF-A0A3B0WXL4-F1
#
_cell.length_a   1.000
_cell.length_b   1.000
_cell.length_c   1.000
_cell.angle_alpha   90.00
_cell.angle_beta   90.00
_cell.angle_gamma   90.00
#
_symmetry.space_group_name_H-M   'P 1'
#
loop_
_entity.id
_entity.type
_entity.pdbx_description
1 polymer ?
#
loop_
_entity_poly.entity_id
_entity_poly.type
_entity_poly.pdbx_seq_one_letter_code
_entity_poly.pdbx_strand_id
1 'polypeptide(L)'
;MATDFKKELDVLVTLRKVISSVVREITPEPGMRHPLSDSTLEDVRQSFILIAAREKEISEEMGKPSIHRPMYKGDTPKTNVVKLHGLKSTKDEKE
;
A
#
# COMPACT_ATOMS: atom_id res chain seq x y z
N MET A 1 15.53 14.63 -0.08
CA MET A 1 14.82 13.62 0.73
C MET A 1 13.36 13.50 0.31
N ALA A 2 12.42 14.32 0.78
CA ALA A 2 10.98 14.15 0.46
C ALA A 2 10.62 14.33 -1.04
N THR A 3 11.33 15.19 -1.76
CA THR A 3 11.16 15.37 -3.20
C THR A 3 11.65 14.17 -4.02
N ASP A 4 12.63 13.45 -3.51
CA ASP A 4 13.25 12.32 -4.21
C ASP A 4 12.36 11.09 -4.10
N PHE A 5 11.79 10.85 -2.92
CA PHE A 5 10.76 9.82 -2.71
C PHE A 5 9.52 10.02 -3.55
N LYS A 6 9.05 11.27 -3.74
CA LYS A 6 7.92 11.54 -4.62
C LYS A 6 8.22 11.15 -6.07
N LYS A 7 9.40 11.50 -6.58
CA LYS A 7 9.82 11.14 -7.94
C LYS A 7 9.96 9.62 -8.11
N GLU A 8 10.56 8.95 -7.13
CA GLU A 8 10.70 7.49 -7.13
C GLU A 8 9.32 6.81 -7.12
N LEU A 9 8.40 7.27 -6.28
CA LEU A 9 7.02 6.77 -6.24
C LEU A 9 6.30 6.97 -7.58
N ASP A 10 6.44 8.13 -8.22
CA ASP A 10 5.84 8.40 -9.53
C ASP A 10 6.39 7.43 -10.61
N VAL A 11 7.69 7.12 -10.57
CA VAL A 11 8.32 6.14 -11.47
C VAL A 11 7.77 4.74 -11.21
N LEU A 12 7.69 4.30 -9.96
CA LEU A 12 7.18 2.98 -9.59
C LEU A 12 5.70 2.79 -9.98
N VAL A 13 4.87 3.80 -9.74
CA VAL A 13 3.45 3.81 -10.16
C VAL A 13 3.33 3.70 -11.68
N THR A 14 4.18 4.43 -12.41
CA THR A 14 4.19 4.39 -13.88
C THR A 14 4.62 3.01 -14.39
N LEU A 15 5.69 2.44 -13.82
CA LEU A 15 6.19 1.11 -14.19
C LEU A 15 5.13 0.03 -13.94
N ARG A 16 4.49 0.05 -12.76
CA ARG A 16 3.39 -0.87 -12.42
C ARG A 16 2.25 -0.79 -13.43
N LYS A 17 1.87 0.42 -13.86
CA LYS A 17 0.83 0.63 -14.88
C LYS A 17 1.24 0.07 -16.25
N VAL A 18 2.46 0.33 -16.68
CA VAL A 18 2.98 -0.17 -17.97
C VAL A 18 2.99 -1.69 -18.00
N ILE A 19 3.58 -2.34 -16.99
CA ILE A 19 3.61 -3.81 -16.89
C ILE A 19 2.17 -4.36 -16.86
N SER A 20 1.26 -3.72 -16.13
CA SER A 20 -0.16 -4.14 -16.09
C SER A 20 -0.85 -4.03 -17.46
N SER A 21 -0.53 -3.02 -18.26
CA SER A 21 -1.06 -2.87 -19.63
C SER A 21 -0.58 -4.00 -20.52
N VAL A 22 0.74 -4.27 -20.48
CA VAL A 22 1.34 -5.36 -21.25
C VAL A 22 0.72 -6.71 -20.86
N VAL A 23 0.57 -6.98 -19.55
CA VAL A 23 -0.08 -8.21 -19.07
C VAL A 23 -1.50 -8.34 -19.64
N ARG A 24 -2.28 -7.26 -19.68
CA ARG A 24 -3.65 -7.30 -20.25
C ARG A 24 -3.65 -7.59 -21.75
N GLU A 25 -2.71 -7.04 -22.50
CA GLU A 25 -2.60 -7.25 -23.95
C GLU A 25 -2.20 -8.69 -24.31
N ILE A 26 -1.37 -9.32 -23.48
CA ILE A 26 -0.90 -10.69 -23.72
C ILE A 26 -1.77 -11.77 -23.08
N THR A 27 -2.71 -11.39 -22.19
CA THR A 27 -3.60 -12.34 -21.53
C THR A 27 -4.56 -12.90 -22.59
N PRO A 28 -4.48 -14.21 -22.91
CA PRO A 28 -5.32 -14.78 -23.94
C PRO A 28 -6.72 -15.07 -23.40
N GLU A 29 -7.67 -15.33 -24.32
CA GLU A 29 -9.01 -15.77 -23.96
C GLU A 29 -8.98 -17.10 -23.17
N PRO A 30 -9.99 -17.37 -22.32
CA PRO A 30 -10.07 -18.61 -21.56
C PRO A 30 -9.97 -19.84 -22.46
N GLY A 31 -9.07 -20.78 -22.11
CA GLY A 31 -8.84 -22.01 -22.87
C GLY A 31 -7.71 -21.93 -23.90
N MET A 32 -7.15 -20.74 -24.14
CA MET A 32 -5.93 -20.58 -24.95
C MET A 32 -4.67 -20.63 -24.07
N ARG A 33 -3.56 -21.11 -24.65
CA ARG A 33 -2.26 -21.09 -23.96
C ARG A 33 -1.72 -19.67 -23.87
N HIS A 34 -1.17 -19.32 -22.71
CA HIS A 34 -0.49 -18.05 -22.51
C HIS A 34 0.78 -17.96 -23.37
N PRO A 35 1.08 -16.82 -24.01
CA PRO A 35 2.23 -16.68 -24.92
C PRO A 35 3.59 -16.68 -24.19
N LEU A 36 3.61 -16.31 -22.91
CA LEU A 36 4.81 -16.37 -22.06
C LEU A 36 4.98 -17.73 -21.39
N SER A 37 6.23 -18.12 -21.11
CA SER A 37 6.53 -19.29 -20.29
C SER A 37 6.12 -19.08 -18.82
N ASP A 38 5.96 -20.18 -18.10
CA ASP A 38 5.63 -20.15 -16.66
C ASP A 38 6.70 -19.42 -15.83
N SER A 39 7.97 -19.55 -16.22
CA SER A 39 9.07 -18.84 -15.57
C SER A 39 8.94 -17.32 -15.72
N THR A 40 8.65 -16.84 -16.92
CA THR A 40 8.50 -15.39 -17.17
C THR A 40 7.25 -14.85 -16.50
N LEU A 41 6.16 -15.62 -16.45
CA LEU A 41 4.98 -15.26 -15.67
C LEU A 41 5.32 -15.09 -14.18
N GLU A 42 6.16 -15.96 -13.64
CA GLU A 42 6.61 -15.84 -12.26
C GLU A 42 7.49 -14.61 -12.05
N ASP A 43 8.44 -14.34 -12.95
CA ASP A 43 9.27 -13.12 -12.90
C ASP A 43 8.42 -11.85 -12.89
N VAL A 44 7.35 -11.82 -13.70
CA VAL A 44 6.40 -10.70 -13.72
C VAL A 44 5.65 -10.57 -12.39
N ARG A 45 5.21 -11.67 -11.77
CA ARG A 45 4.57 -11.64 -10.44
C ARG A 45 5.52 -11.11 -9.39
N GLN A 46 6.76 -11.60 -9.37
CA GLN A 46 7.79 -11.14 -8.44
C GLN A 46 8.09 -9.64 -8.63
N SER A 47 8.10 -9.17 -9.88
CA SER A 47 8.27 -7.74 -10.17
C SER A 47 7.18 -6.88 -9.54
N PHE A 48 5.91 -7.29 -9.61
CA PHE A 48 4.82 -6.58 -8.94
C PHE A 48 4.95 -6.58 -7.41
N ILE A 49 5.40 -7.69 -6.82
CA ILE A 49 5.64 -7.79 -5.37
C ILE A 49 6.72 -6.79 -4.93
N LEU A 50 7.84 -6.75 -5.66
CA LEU A 50 8.95 -5.83 -5.36
C LEU A 50 8.53 -4.37 -5.50
N ILE A 51 7.79 -4.03 -6.56
CA ILE A 51 7.26 -2.66 -6.74
C ILE A 51 6.34 -2.29 -5.57
N ALA A 52 5.41 -3.17 -5.20
CA ALA A 52 4.47 -2.90 -4.11
C ALA A 52 5.16 -2.76 -2.75
N ALA A 53 6.19 -3.58 -2.48
CA ALA A 53 7.00 -3.48 -1.28
C ALA A 53 7.70 -2.12 -1.20
N ARG A 54 8.30 -1.68 -2.31
CA ARG A 54 9.00 -0.39 -2.37
C ARG A 54 8.05 0.81 -2.30
N GLU A 55 6.90 0.76 -2.98
CA GLU A 55 5.84 1.78 -2.86
C GLU A 55 5.38 1.93 -1.40
N LYS A 56 5.29 0.81 -0.67
CA LYS A 56 4.93 0.79 0.76
C LYS A 56 6.01 1.44 1.63
N GLU A 57 7.29 1.05 1.47
CA GLU A 57 8.41 1.64 2.20
C GLU A 57 8.43 3.17 2.05
N ILE A 58 8.32 3.67 0.81
CA ILE A 58 8.29 5.11 0.53
C ILE A 58 7.08 5.78 1.21
N SER A 59 5.91 5.13 1.18
CA SER A 59 4.70 5.66 1.80
C SER A 59 4.81 5.75 3.33
N GLU A 60 5.48 4.78 3.96
CA GLU A 60 5.78 4.77 5.39
C GLU A 60 6.76 5.90 5.75
N GLU A 61 7.83 6.08 4.98
CA GLU A 61 8.82 7.15 5.17
C GLU A 61 8.22 8.55 4.98
N MET A 62 7.24 8.69 4.06
CA MET A 62 6.50 9.94 3.87
C MET A 62 5.43 10.19 4.93
N GLY A 63 5.26 9.30 5.92
CA GLY A 63 4.25 9.41 6.98
C GLY A 63 2.81 9.23 6.46
N LYS A 64 2.64 8.57 5.32
CA LYS A 64 1.33 8.31 4.70
C LYS A 64 1.11 6.82 4.38
N PRO A 65 1.21 5.91 5.38
CA PRO A 65 1.15 4.47 5.14
C PRO A 65 -0.20 3.95 4.63
N SER A 66 -1.25 4.78 4.59
CA SER A 66 -2.63 4.34 4.36
C SER A 66 -3.38 5.06 3.23
N ILE A 67 -2.72 5.82 2.34
CA ILE A 67 -3.43 6.55 1.26
C ILE A 67 -4.21 5.59 0.34
N HIS A 68 -3.68 4.40 0.11
CA HIS A 68 -4.21 3.48 -0.91
C HIS A 68 -5.15 2.40 -0.38
N ARG A 69 -5.38 2.29 0.94
CA ARG A 69 -6.33 1.31 1.48
C ARG A 69 -7.75 1.86 1.30
N PRO A 70 -8.62 1.23 0.49
CA PRO A 70 -10.01 1.64 0.40
C PRO A 70 -10.67 1.52 1.77
N MET A 71 -11.34 2.58 2.20
CA MET A 71 -12.13 2.59 3.44
C MET A 71 -13.61 2.52 3.06
N TYR A 72 -14.39 1.78 3.83
CA TYR A 72 -15.83 1.80 3.67
C TYR A 72 -16.39 3.16 4.08
N LYS A 73 -17.48 3.59 3.43
CA LYS A 73 -18.18 4.83 3.81
C LYS A 73 -18.72 4.68 5.24
N GLY A 74 -18.16 5.43 6.18
CA GLY A 74 -18.50 5.37 7.61
C GLY A 74 -17.45 4.68 8.48
N ASP A 75 -16.35 4.18 7.90
CA ASP A 75 -15.25 3.62 8.68
C ASP A 75 -14.55 4.73 9.47
N THR A 76 -14.64 4.70 10.80
CA THR A 76 -13.95 5.64 11.67
C THR A 76 -12.52 5.17 11.90
N PRO A 77 -11.49 6.03 11.78
CA PRO A 77 -10.11 5.62 12.00
C PRO A 77 -9.95 5.00 13.40
N LYS A 78 -9.33 3.81 13.49
CA LYS A 78 -8.98 3.13 14.75
C LYS A 78 -7.84 3.83 15.52
N THR A 79 -7.73 5.15 15.43
CA THR A 79 -6.72 5.89 16.19
C THR A 79 -7.13 5.92 17.66
N ASN A 80 -6.20 5.56 18.55
CA ASN A 80 -6.42 5.56 19.99
C ASN A 80 -6.31 7.01 20.50
N VAL A 81 -7.45 7.67 20.65
CA VAL A 81 -7.50 9.07 21.11
C VAL A 81 -7.40 9.09 22.63
N VAL A 82 -6.20 9.34 23.17
CA VAL A 82 -6.04 9.58 24.62
C VAL A 82 -6.49 11.01 24.93
N LYS A 83 -7.67 11.15 25.51
CA LYS A 83 -8.14 12.45 26.02
C LYS A 83 -7.39 12.77 27.30
N LEU A 84 -6.43 13.69 27.23
CA LEU A 84 -5.81 14.32 28.40
C LEU A 84 -6.77 15.36 28.96
N HIS A 85 -7.68 14.95 29.83
CA HIS A 85 -8.47 15.88 30.62
C HIS A 85 -8.38 15.54 32.10
N GLY A 86 -7.79 16.46 32.87
CA GLY A 86 -8.03 16.59 34.30
C GLY A 86 -7.59 15.42 35.19
N LEU A 87 -6.35 14.92 35.05
CA LEU A 87 -5.76 14.07 36.08
C LEU A 87 -5.62 14.85 37.41
N LYS A 88 -6.67 14.79 38.23
CA LYS A 88 -6.57 14.74 39.69
C LYS A 88 -7.65 13.79 40.19
N SER A 89 -7.30 12.52 40.37
CA SER A 89 -8.16 11.58 41.08
C SER A 89 -8.33 12.07 42.52
N THR A 90 -9.58 12.28 42.92
CA THR A 90 -9.97 12.58 44.29
C THR A 90 -9.77 11.33 45.16
N LYS A 91 -9.22 11.57 46.35
CA LYS A 91 -8.88 10.62 47.42
C LYS A 91 -10.17 10.09 48.06
N ASP A 92 -10.32 8.77 48.19
CA ASP A 92 -11.29 8.17 49.12
C ASP A 92 -10.52 7.51 50.26
N GLU A 93 -10.57 8.16 51.42
CA GLU A 93 -10.34 7.56 52.73
C GLU A 93 -11.59 6.75 53.10
N LYS A 94 -11.41 5.47 53.41
CA LYS A 94 -12.37 4.70 54.22
C LYS A 94 -11.59 3.98 55.31
N GLU A 95 -11.74 4.47 56.52
CA GLU A 95 -11.62 3.71 57.77
C GLU A 95 -12.95 3.85 58.51
#